data_AF-A0A0W0YMH6-F1
#
_entry.id   AF-A0A0W0YMH6-F1
#
_cell.length_a   1.000
_cell.length_b   1.000
_cell.length_c   1.000
_cell.angle_alpha   90.00
_cell.angle_beta   90.00
_cell.angle_gamma   90.00
#
_symmetry.space_group_name_H-M   'P 1'
#
loop_
_entity.id
_entity.type
_entity.pdbx_description
1 polymer ?
#
loop_
_entity_poly.entity_id
_entity_poly.type
_entity_poly.pdbx_seq_one_letter_code
_entity_poly.pdbx_strand_id
1 'polypeptide(L)'
;MGLEKFFQDTYPKIDGAGRSASYKLNRLIRDNETSRWRYVYGAAIPFSAGLSMATIFTTGLCGALDCLIQSAKEGKLVYGNMQTSIVYGSELWRSVQALFMGTYMALSYSPKEAAEKYLTIAADPHKARLNRDEAARVYAMGDGLKAFFIKHGIDHRMCSGTALGAFRDGGIILNDDDEDYLVHPDDVEKMEKLFEEGTFTAETGIQVRRKAVTGGWQCFYEDSPKKFFSDEAIKVNNPDAEPDIGDPFIDIFPAVRRTLGNKEIFTYGKLEMSAQSPGDYLTPKEWGTEPTIYPFGPTTVWGIERGAMLEYLKRCYGPTALEYKTLLLPHKSYADASVELRKSYQLARNWDYKGAFFELRNAYSTVTANPLPRFMRNETPVSTDFDNEVYNEKRNSICIK
;
A
#
# COMPACT_ATOMS: atom_id res chain seq x y z
N MET A 1 -9.81 6.13 -28.53
CA MET A 1 -8.95 6.32 -27.34
C MET A 1 -8.60 4.92 -26.84
N GLY A 2 -7.32 4.57 -26.69
CA GLY A 2 -6.95 3.24 -26.19
C GLY A 2 -7.44 3.04 -24.74
N LEU A 3 -7.73 1.79 -24.36
CA LEU A 3 -8.14 1.42 -23.00
C LEU A 3 -7.15 1.96 -21.96
N GLU A 4 -5.85 1.82 -22.22
CA GLU A 4 -4.77 2.33 -21.37
C GLU A 4 -4.89 3.84 -21.09
N LYS A 5 -5.13 4.65 -22.12
CA LYS A 5 -5.34 6.10 -21.97
C LYS A 5 -6.61 6.43 -21.20
N PHE A 6 -7.68 5.65 -21.37
CA PHE A 6 -8.89 5.81 -20.54
C PHE A 6 -8.57 5.58 -19.06
N PHE A 7 -7.81 4.53 -18.72
CA PHE A 7 -7.47 4.22 -17.33
C PHE A 7 -6.45 5.18 -16.68
N GLN A 8 -5.50 5.70 -17.46
CA GLN A 8 -4.51 6.65 -16.94
C GLN A 8 -5.09 8.06 -16.80
N ASP A 9 -5.85 8.54 -17.79
CA ASP A 9 -6.23 9.96 -17.86
C ASP A 9 -7.67 10.26 -17.46
N THR A 10 -8.60 9.35 -17.77
CA THR A 10 -10.04 9.59 -17.66
C THR A 10 -10.64 8.94 -16.42
N TYR A 11 -10.26 7.68 -16.13
CA TYR A 11 -10.69 6.91 -14.97
C TYR A 11 -10.50 7.68 -13.66
N PRO A 12 -9.31 8.23 -13.35
CA PRO A 12 -9.14 8.81 -12.04
C PRO A 12 -9.94 10.10 -11.85
N LYS A 13 -10.25 10.79 -12.95
CA LYS A 13 -11.13 11.96 -12.96
C LYS A 13 -12.58 11.57 -12.71
N ILE A 14 -13.05 10.46 -13.29
CA ILE A 14 -14.41 9.94 -13.07
C ILE A 14 -14.56 9.41 -11.64
N ASP A 15 -13.61 8.59 -11.17
CA ASP A 15 -13.61 8.08 -9.78
C ASP A 15 -13.54 9.23 -8.78
N GLY A 16 -12.60 10.16 -8.98
CA GLY A 16 -12.48 11.38 -8.16
C GLY A 16 -13.76 12.23 -8.17
N ALA A 17 -14.39 12.42 -9.32
CA ALA A 17 -15.66 13.16 -9.42
C ALA A 17 -16.79 12.47 -8.66
N GLY A 18 -16.94 11.15 -8.78
CA GLY A 18 -17.96 10.38 -8.07
C GLY A 18 -17.77 10.41 -6.54
N ARG A 19 -16.52 10.30 -6.09
CA ARG A 19 -16.14 10.44 -4.67
C ARG A 19 -16.42 11.85 -4.15
N SER A 20 -15.97 12.88 -4.87
CA SER A 20 -16.20 14.30 -4.55
C SER A 20 -17.69 14.62 -4.44
N ALA A 21 -18.50 14.14 -5.40
CA ALA A 21 -19.95 14.34 -5.41
C ALA A 21 -20.61 13.69 -4.20
N SER A 22 -20.25 12.44 -3.89
CA SER A 22 -20.80 11.69 -2.75
C SER A 22 -20.48 12.39 -1.42
N TYR A 23 -19.26 12.92 -1.27
CA TYR A 23 -18.87 13.72 -0.11
C TYR A 23 -19.67 15.03 0.02
N LYS A 24 -19.77 15.80 -1.07
CA LYS A 24 -20.56 17.06 -1.10
C LYS A 24 -22.01 16.80 -0.73
N LEU A 25 -22.61 15.73 -1.25
CA LEU A 25 -23.99 15.33 -0.95
C LEU A 25 -24.15 14.94 0.53
N ASN A 26 -23.21 14.20 1.11
CA ASN A 26 -23.24 13.88 2.54
C ASN A 26 -23.21 15.17 3.39
N ARG A 27 -22.29 16.09 3.10
CA ARG A 27 -22.23 17.38 3.80
C ARG A 27 -23.55 18.14 3.67
N LEU A 28 -24.15 18.21 2.48
CA LEU A 28 -25.44 18.84 2.28
C LEU A 28 -26.56 18.19 3.09
N ILE A 29 -26.57 16.86 3.24
CA ILE A 29 -27.54 16.16 4.11
C ILE A 29 -27.37 16.57 5.57
N ARG A 30 -26.13 16.66 6.06
CA ARG A 30 -25.83 17.09 7.45
C ARG A 30 -26.21 18.55 7.68
N ASP A 31 -25.83 19.43 6.76
CA ASP A 31 -26.08 20.87 6.85
C ASP A 31 -27.58 21.21 6.69
N ASN A 32 -28.38 20.29 6.14
CA ASN A 32 -29.81 20.47 5.89
C ASN A 32 -30.67 19.42 6.61
N GLU A 33 -30.25 18.98 7.81
CA GLU A 33 -30.83 17.83 8.50
C GLU A 33 -32.35 17.97 8.73
N THR A 34 -32.91 19.18 8.87
CA THR A 34 -34.36 19.41 9.07
C THR A 34 -35.14 19.64 7.76
N SER A 35 -34.46 19.75 6.63
CA SER A 35 -35.05 20.12 5.34
C SER A 35 -35.55 18.91 4.55
N ARG A 36 -36.62 19.07 3.76
CA ARG A 36 -37.10 18.04 2.82
C ARG A 36 -36.06 17.72 1.73
N TRP A 37 -35.16 18.66 1.44
CA TRP A 37 -34.07 18.47 0.47
C TRP A 37 -33.12 17.34 0.85
N ARG A 38 -33.03 16.96 2.14
CA ARG A 38 -32.21 15.82 2.60
C ARG A 38 -32.56 14.50 1.91
N TYR A 39 -33.83 14.30 1.52
CA TYR A 39 -34.26 13.11 0.80
C TYR A 39 -33.83 13.14 -0.67
N VAL A 40 -33.84 14.31 -1.31
CA VAL A 40 -33.34 14.49 -2.68
C VAL A 40 -31.84 14.25 -2.72
N TYR A 41 -31.09 14.83 -1.77
CA TYR A 41 -29.65 14.59 -1.63
C TYR A 41 -29.37 13.11 -1.30
N GLY A 42 -30.16 12.51 -0.42
CA GLY A 42 -30.09 11.08 -0.09
C GLY A 42 -30.29 10.17 -1.29
N ALA A 43 -31.24 10.49 -2.18
CA ALA A 43 -31.48 9.74 -3.42
C ALA A 43 -30.38 9.94 -4.48
N ALA A 44 -29.67 11.07 -4.46
CA ALA A 44 -28.57 11.35 -5.38
C ALA A 44 -27.25 10.62 -5.00
N ILE A 45 -27.07 10.24 -3.73
CA ILE A 45 -25.88 9.49 -3.28
C ILE A 45 -25.78 8.13 -3.98
N PRO A 46 -26.84 7.29 -4.03
CA PRO A 46 -26.82 6.04 -4.78
C PRO A 46 -26.37 6.16 -6.24
N PHE A 47 -26.83 7.20 -6.94
CA PHE A 47 -26.45 7.42 -8.34
C PHE A 47 -24.95 7.73 -8.48
N SER A 48 -24.43 8.61 -7.60
CA SER A 48 -23.00 8.96 -7.59
C SER A 48 -22.13 7.75 -7.22
N ALA A 49 -22.54 6.97 -6.22
CA ALA A 49 -21.86 5.74 -5.82
C ALA A 49 -21.91 4.67 -6.93
N GLY A 50 -23.04 4.55 -7.64
CA GLY A 50 -23.19 3.64 -8.79
C GLY A 50 -22.20 3.92 -9.92
N LEU A 51 -21.98 5.20 -10.24
CA LEU A 51 -20.99 5.61 -11.24
C LEU A 51 -19.56 5.26 -10.82
N SER A 52 -19.18 5.51 -9.56
CA SER A 52 -17.89 5.07 -9.03
C SER A 52 -17.74 3.55 -9.09
N MET A 53 -18.78 2.78 -8.75
CA MET A 53 -18.74 1.31 -8.80
C MET A 53 -18.59 0.75 -10.22
N ALA A 54 -19.33 1.26 -11.19
CA ALA A 54 -19.20 0.82 -12.59
C ALA A 54 -17.75 1.01 -13.06
N THR A 55 -17.13 2.10 -12.62
CA THR A 55 -15.76 2.48 -12.94
C THR A 55 -14.72 1.58 -12.25
N ILE A 56 -14.92 1.24 -10.96
CA ILE A 56 -14.11 0.26 -10.22
C ILE A 56 -14.20 -1.13 -10.88
N PHE A 57 -15.41 -1.57 -11.23
CA PHE A 57 -15.63 -2.85 -11.89
C PHE A 57 -14.88 -2.95 -13.21
N THR A 58 -14.99 -1.92 -14.07
CA THR A 58 -14.28 -1.90 -15.36
C THR A 58 -12.77 -1.93 -15.17
N THR A 59 -12.24 -1.26 -14.15
CA THR A 59 -10.79 -1.25 -13.84
C THR A 59 -10.31 -2.60 -13.33
N GLY A 60 -11.04 -3.20 -12.38
CA GLY A 60 -10.74 -4.55 -11.90
C GLY A 60 -10.78 -5.58 -13.02
N LEU A 61 -11.75 -5.48 -13.93
CA LEU A 61 -11.83 -6.35 -15.11
C LEU A 61 -10.62 -6.18 -16.03
N CYS A 62 -10.18 -4.95 -16.29
CA CYS A 62 -8.99 -4.71 -17.11
C CYS A 62 -7.70 -5.19 -16.45
N GLY A 63 -7.52 -4.96 -15.15
CA GLY A 63 -6.38 -5.53 -14.41
C GLY A 63 -6.36 -7.06 -14.43
N ALA A 64 -7.52 -7.70 -14.33
CA ALA A 64 -7.65 -9.15 -14.50
C ALA A 64 -7.30 -9.61 -15.93
N LEU A 65 -7.71 -8.86 -16.96
CA LEU A 65 -7.36 -9.16 -18.35
C LEU A 65 -5.85 -8.99 -18.60
N ASP A 66 -5.24 -7.93 -18.08
CA ASP A 66 -3.79 -7.71 -18.17
C ASP A 66 -3.01 -8.82 -17.47
N CYS A 67 -3.49 -9.26 -16.29
CA CYS A 67 -2.98 -10.44 -15.60
C CYS A 67 -2.96 -11.68 -16.50
N LEU A 68 -4.07 -11.96 -17.17
CA LEU A 68 -4.21 -13.13 -18.05
C LEU A 68 -3.28 -13.02 -19.26
N ILE A 69 -3.21 -11.84 -19.88
CA ILE A 69 -2.33 -11.56 -21.03
C ILE A 69 -0.87 -11.74 -20.62
N GLN A 70 -0.45 -11.20 -19.47
CA GLN A 70 0.91 -11.33 -18.99
C GLN A 70 1.24 -12.77 -18.62
N SER A 71 0.31 -13.47 -17.96
CA SER A 71 0.48 -14.88 -17.62
C SER A 71 0.65 -15.76 -18.87
N ALA A 72 -0.10 -15.46 -19.93
CA ALA A 72 0.04 -16.13 -21.22
C ALA A 72 1.39 -15.84 -21.89
N LYS A 73 1.87 -14.59 -21.83
CA LYS A 73 3.19 -14.20 -22.37
C LYS A 73 4.35 -14.87 -21.65
N GLU A 74 4.27 -14.99 -20.32
CA GLU A 74 5.36 -15.54 -19.49
C GLU A 74 5.30 -17.06 -19.35
N GLY A 75 4.20 -17.71 -19.78
CA GLY A 75 4.01 -19.16 -19.61
C GLY A 75 3.87 -19.59 -18.15
N LYS A 76 3.69 -18.64 -17.21
CA LYS A 76 3.46 -18.87 -15.78
C LYS A 76 2.40 -17.89 -15.27
N LEU A 77 1.64 -18.28 -14.25
CA LEU A 77 0.65 -17.38 -13.63
C LEU A 77 1.37 -16.22 -12.93
N VAL A 78 1.00 -15.00 -13.27
CA VAL A 78 1.46 -13.77 -12.61
C VAL A 78 0.43 -13.37 -11.55
N TYR A 79 0.74 -13.56 -10.27
CA TYR A 79 -0.25 -13.45 -9.19
C TYR A 79 -0.61 -12.01 -8.78
N GLY A 80 0.25 -11.03 -9.06
CA GLY A 80 0.11 -9.68 -8.52
C GLY A 80 -1.20 -9.00 -8.88
N ASN A 81 -1.56 -9.05 -10.17
CA ASN A 81 -2.82 -8.49 -10.64
C ASN A 81 -4.04 -9.29 -10.14
N MET A 82 -3.89 -10.58 -9.80
CA MET A 82 -4.98 -11.39 -9.27
C MET A 82 -5.29 -11.05 -7.80
N GLN A 83 -4.28 -10.75 -6.98
CA GLN A 83 -4.45 -10.24 -5.61
C GLN A 83 -5.23 -8.92 -5.63
N THR A 84 -4.78 -7.98 -6.45
CA THR A 84 -5.45 -6.69 -6.67
C THR A 84 -6.87 -6.87 -7.20
N SER A 85 -7.10 -7.83 -8.10
CA SER A 85 -8.44 -8.15 -8.63
C SER A 85 -9.38 -8.68 -7.57
N ILE A 86 -8.91 -9.48 -6.61
CA ILE A 86 -9.75 -9.97 -5.50
C ILE A 86 -10.05 -8.88 -4.49
N VAL A 87 -9.09 -7.99 -4.23
CA VAL A 87 -9.35 -6.79 -3.45
C VAL A 87 -10.41 -5.94 -4.12
N TYR A 88 -10.24 -5.59 -5.40
CA TYR A 88 -11.23 -4.80 -6.14
C TYR A 88 -12.58 -5.51 -6.29
N GLY A 89 -12.59 -6.82 -6.53
CA GLY A 89 -13.81 -7.62 -6.60
C GLY A 89 -14.54 -7.66 -5.26
N SER A 90 -13.81 -7.83 -4.16
CA SER A 90 -14.37 -7.81 -2.79
C SER A 90 -14.95 -6.43 -2.49
N GLU A 91 -14.23 -5.35 -2.79
CA GLU A 91 -14.67 -3.97 -2.60
C GLU A 91 -15.85 -3.59 -3.49
N LEU A 92 -15.88 -4.08 -4.72
CA LEU A 92 -17.02 -3.90 -5.61
C LEU A 92 -18.26 -4.58 -5.05
N TRP A 93 -18.16 -5.88 -4.69
CA TRP A 93 -19.28 -6.64 -4.14
C TRP A 93 -19.85 -5.97 -2.90
N ARG A 94 -18.95 -5.62 -1.99
CA ARG A 94 -19.20 -4.78 -0.84
C ARG A 94 -19.95 -3.50 -1.20
N SER A 95 -19.44 -2.72 -2.14
CA SER A 95 -20.04 -1.45 -2.58
C SER A 95 -21.43 -1.67 -3.16
N VAL A 96 -21.66 -2.75 -3.90
CA VAL A 96 -22.99 -3.12 -4.43
C VAL A 96 -23.97 -3.38 -3.29
N GLN A 97 -23.57 -4.16 -2.28
CA GLN A 97 -24.40 -4.40 -1.09
C GLN A 97 -24.72 -3.10 -0.34
N ALA A 98 -23.71 -2.23 -0.17
CA ALA A 98 -23.91 -0.91 0.44
C ALA A 98 -24.85 -0.03 -0.37
N LEU A 99 -24.73 -0.03 -1.70
CA LEU A 99 -25.62 0.73 -2.55
C LEU A 99 -27.06 0.26 -2.37
N PHE A 100 -27.29 -1.05 -2.41
CA PHE A 100 -28.62 -1.61 -2.27
C PHE A 100 -29.23 -1.31 -0.90
N MET A 101 -28.50 -1.64 0.18
CA MET A 101 -28.95 -1.42 1.55
C MET A 101 -29.08 0.08 1.88
N GLY A 102 -28.13 0.89 1.42
CA GLY A 102 -28.13 2.34 1.61
C GLY A 102 -29.27 3.02 0.85
N THR A 103 -29.56 2.60 -0.37
CA THR A 103 -30.72 3.12 -1.14
C THR A 103 -32.02 2.78 -0.41
N TYR A 104 -32.18 1.53 0.02
CA TYR A 104 -33.34 1.12 0.80
C TYR A 104 -33.48 1.94 2.10
N MET A 105 -32.39 2.09 2.86
CA MET A 105 -32.37 2.89 4.09
C MET A 105 -32.66 4.38 3.86
N ALA A 106 -32.15 4.95 2.76
CA ALA A 106 -32.35 6.35 2.43
C ALA A 106 -33.82 6.65 2.06
N LEU A 107 -34.45 5.75 1.31
CA LEU A 107 -35.83 5.90 0.86
C LEU A 107 -36.85 5.54 1.94
N SER A 108 -36.56 4.53 2.75
CA SER A 108 -37.53 3.95 3.69
C SER A 108 -37.40 4.47 5.12
N TYR A 109 -36.24 4.98 5.55
CA TYR A 109 -35.98 5.31 6.96
C TYR A 109 -35.28 6.66 7.16
N SER A 110 -33.99 6.74 6.85
CA SER A 110 -33.15 7.89 7.18
C SER A 110 -32.02 8.07 6.16
N PRO A 111 -32.07 9.12 5.32
CA PRO A 111 -30.98 9.50 4.43
C PRO A 111 -29.65 9.71 5.15
N LYS A 112 -29.68 10.21 6.39
CA LYS A 112 -28.48 10.42 7.21
C LYS A 112 -27.85 9.08 7.60
N GLU A 113 -28.62 8.14 8.13
CA GLU A 113 -28.10 6.83 8.50
C GLU A 113 -27.63 6.04 7.26
N ALA A 114 -28.35 6.15 6.15
CA ALA A 114 -27.94 5.58 4.87
C ALA A 114 -26.58 6.11 4.43
N ALA A 115 -26.40 7.44 4.50
CA ALA A 115 -25.13 8.08 4.23
C ALA A 115 -24.03 7.61 5.19
N GLU A 116 -24.27 7.55 6.50
CA GLU A 116 -23.26 7.25 7.52
C GLU A 116 -22.87 5.77 7.64
N LYS A 117 -23.79 4.84 7.37
CA LYS A 117 -23.57 3.40 7.63
C LYS A 117 -23.30 2.59 6.37
N TYR A 118 -23.78 3.04 5.21
CA TYR A 118 -23.76 2.24 3.99
C TYR A 118 -23.05 2.96 2.84
N LEU A 119 -23.39 4.22 2.60
CA LEU A 119 -22.97 4.94 1.40
C LEU A 119 -21.67 5.74 1.59
N THR A 120 -21.29 6.02 2.83
CA THR A 120 -19.98 6.53 3.23
C THR A 120 -19.56 5.84 4.52
N ILE A 121 -18.27 5.59 4.71
CA ILE A 121 -17.68 5.06 5.94
C ILE A 121 -16.52 5.99 6.29
N ALA A 122 -16.61 6.65 7.44
CA ALA A 122 -15.45 7.34 7.97
C ALA A 122 -14.38 6.28 8.26
N ALA A 123 -13.15 6.51 7.79
CA ALA A 123 -12.04 5.85 8.42
C ALA A 123 -12.05 6.23 9.90
N ASP A 124 -11.68 5.29 10.76
CA ASP A 124 -11.38 5.63 12.13
C ASP A 124 -9.99 6.30 12.14
N PRO A 125 -9.89 7.63 12.37
CA PRO A 125 -8.60 8.31 12.41
C PRO A 125 -7.74 7.89 13.60
N HIS A 126 -8.30 7.13 14.54
CA HIS A 126 -7.60 6.66 15.74
C HIS A 126 -7.12 5.23 15.61
N LYS A 127 -7.51 4.50 14.55
CA LYS A 127 -7.07 3.13 14.33
C LYS A 127 -5.70 3.13 13.64
N ALA A 128 -4.67 3.44 14.42
CA ALA A 128 -3.29 3.27 13.99
C ALA A 128 -2.91 1.78 13.96
N ARG A 129 -2.13 1.38 12.97
CA ARG A 129 -1.61 0.01 12.82
C ARG A 129 -0.43 -0.22 13.75
N LEU A 130 0.45 0.77 13.87
CA LEU A 130 1.53 0.83 14.84
C LEU A 130 1.05 1.53 16.10
N ASN A 131 1.43 1.01 17.25
CA ASN A 131 1.35 1.77 18.49
C ASN A 131 2.47 2.83 18.54
N ARG A 132 2.44 3.72 19.54
CA ARG A 132 3.37 4.85 19.64
C ARG A 132 4.85 4.44 19.81
N ASP A 133 5.13 3.35 20.52
CA ASP A 133 6.48 2.78 20.67
C ASP A 133 6.95 2.16 19.35
N GLU A 134 6.08 1.38 18.69
CA GLU A 134 6.38 0.81 17.37
C GLU A 134 6.69 1.91 16.33
N ALA A 135 5.87 2.96 16.26
CA ALA A 135 6.11 4.09 15.37
C ALA A 135 7.42 4.83 15.69
N ALA A 136 7.74 5.03 16.97
CA ALA A 136 8.99 5.65 17.40
C ALA A 136 10.21 4.84 16.95
N ARG A 137 10.13 3.50 17.02
CA ARG A 137 11.17 2.59 16.54
C ARG A 137 11.36 2.69 15.03
N VAL A 138 10.29 2.72 14.24
CA VAL A 138 10.37 2.88 12.78
C VAL A 138 11.08 4.18 12.41
N TYR A 139 10.64 5.31 12.97
CA TYR A 139 11.29 6.60 12.71
C TYR A 139 12.77 6.63 13.12
N ALA A 140 13.13 6.01 14.25
CA ALA A 140 14.52 5.92 14.70
C ALA A 140 15.36 5.02 13.77
N MET A 141 14.80 3.91 13.29
CA MET A 141 15.46 3.06 12.28
C MET A 141 15.69 3.82 10.96
N GLY A 142 14.72 4.61 10.51
CA GLY A 142 14.84 5.42 9.30
C GLY A 142 15.99 6.44 9.39
N ASP A 143 16.15 7.08 10.56
CA ASP A 143 17.30 7.95 10.83
C ASP A 143 18.64 7.20 10.79
N GLY A 144 18.70 6.02 11.39
CA GLY A 144 19.90 5.16 11.38
C GLY A 144 20.28 4.71 9.99
N LEU A 145 19.30 4.25 9.21
CA LEU A 145 19.48 3.84 7.83
C LEU A 145 20.00 5.00 6.97
N LYS A 146 19.34 6.17 7.04
CA LYS A 146 19.74 7.37 6.30
C LYS A 146 21.16 7.81 6.65
N ALA A 147 21.48 7.90 7.95
CA ALA A 147 22.82 8.30 8.39
C ALA A 147 23.90 7.31 7.92
N PHE A 148 23.59 6.00 7.94
CA PHE A 148 24.50 4.97 7.47
C PHE A 148 24.73 5.09 5.95
N PHE A 149 23.66 5.22 5.18
CA PHE A 149 23.74 5.40 3.73
C PHE A 149 24.47 6.68 3.33
N ILE A 150 24.29 7.79 4.05
CA ILE A 150 25.07 9.02 3.83
C ILE A 150 26.56 8.78 4.05
N LYS A 151 26.93 8.22 5.22
CA LYS A 151 28.33 7.98 5.59
C LYS A 151 29.03 7.08 4.57
N HIS A 152 28.34 6.04 4.12
CA HIS A 152 28.90 5.09 3.18
C HIS A 152 28.68 5.48 1.72
N GLY A 153 28.03 6.61 1.41
CA GLY A 153 27.74 7.03 0.03
C GLY A 153 26.93 5.98 -0.74
N ILE A 154 25.80 5.58 -0.17
CA ILE A 154 24.79 4.73 -0.80
C ILE A 154 23.60 5.62 -1.17
N ASP A 155 23.33 5.73 -2.47
CA ASP A 155 22.23 6.55 -2.95
C ASP A 155 20.89 5.81 -2.83
N HIS A 156 19.90 6.44 -2.19
CA HIS A 156 18.60 5.83 -1.93
C HIS A 156 17.46 6.87 -1.97
N ARG A 157 16.24 6.41 -2.24
CA ARG A 157 15.03 7.23 -2.27
C ARG A 157 13.91 6.50 -1.56
N MET A 158 13.03 7.22 -0.87
CA MET A 158 11.75 6.70 -0.40
C MET A 158 10.91 6.26 -1.60
N CYS A 159 10.19 5.16 -1.44
CA CYS A 159 9.24 4.66 -2.41
C CYS A 159 7.91 4.31 -1.74
N SER A 160 6.94 3.84 -2.53
CA SER A 160 5.75 3.16 -2.04
C SER A 160 4.98 3.95 -0.97
N GLY A 161 4.59 3.28 0.13
CA GLY A 161 3.78 3.86 1.20
C GLY A 161 4.49 5.02 1.89
N THR A 162 5.82 4.93 2.03
CA THR A 162 6.65 6.00 2.62
C THR A 162 6.61 7.27 1.79
N ALA A 163 6.74 7.17 0.47
CA ALA A 163 6.64 8.30 -0.43
C ALA A 163 5.25 8.96 -0.36
N LEU A 164 4.19 8.16 -0.29
CA LEU A 164 2.82 8.64 -0.14
C LEU A 164 2.61 9.32 1.22
N GLY A 165 3.09 8.70 2.30
CA GLY A 165 3.01 9.22 3.66
C GLY A 165 3.73 10.55 3.80
N ALA A 166 4.96 10.68 3.29
CA ALA A 166 5.72 11.91 3.30
C ALA A 166 5.01 13.04 2.53
N PHE A 167 4.44 12.72 1.37
CA PHE A 167 3.80 13.72 0.53
C PHE A 167 2.42 14.15 1.03
N ARG A 168 1.64 13.21 1.58
CA ARG A 168 0.22 13.39 1.93
C ARG A 168 -0.01 13.63 3.41
N ASP A 169 0.62 12.81 4.26
CA ASP A 169 0.30 12.74 5.70
C ASP A 169 1.40 13.39 6.57
N GLY A 170 2.57 13.65 5.99
CA GLY A 170 3.73 14.22 6.66
C GLY A 170 4.48 13.24 7.56
N GLY A 171 4.28 11.92 7.40
CA GLY A 171 4.87 10.85 8.20
C GLY A 171 4.30 9.48 7.80
N ILE A 172 4.51 8.46 8.64
CA ILE A 172 3.94 7.12 8.42
C ILE A 172 2.41 7.25 8.36
N ILE A 173 1.81 6.64 7.34
CA ILE A 173 0.35 6.60 7.18
C ILE A 173 -0.22 5.82 8.38
N LEU A 174 -1.30 6.31 9.00
CA LEU A 174 -1.84 5.70 10.24
C LEU A 174 -2.00 4.18 10.19
N ASN A 175 -2.36 3.64 9.03
CA ASN A 175 -2.62 2.22 8.86
C ASN A 175 -1.49 1.45 8.15
N ASP A 176 -0.34 2.06 7.92
CA ASP A 176 0.92 1.40 7.51
C ASP A 176 1.64 0.79 8.72
N ASP A 177 2.50 -0.20 8.47
CA ASP A 177 3.36 -0.81 9.51
C ASP A 177 4.87 -0.61 9.32
N ASP A 178 5.33 0.05 8.26
CA ASP A 178 6.74 0.11 7.90
C ASP A 178 7.14 1.40 7.13
N GLU A 179 8.42 1.46 6.79
CA GLU A 179 8.97 2.37 5.77
C GLU A 179 9.60 1.57 4.62
N ASP A 180 9.61 2.14 3.41
CA ASP A 180 10.07 1.52 2.17
C ASP A 180 11.12 2.41 1.49
N TYR A 181 12.28 1.84 1.19
CA TYR A 181 13.36 2.52 0.50
C TYR A 181 13.85 1.74 -0.72
N LEU A 182 14.08 2.46 -1.81
CA LEU A 182 14.70 1.95 -3.02
C LEU A 182 16.16 2.43 -3.07
N VAL A 183 17.10 1.52 -3.31
CA VAL A 183 18.55 1.81 -3.42
C VAL A 183 18.95 1.87 -4.89
N HIS A 184 19.75 2.87 -5.26
CA HIS A 184 20.18 3.06 -6.65
C HIS A 184 20.89 1.81 -7.18
N PRO A 185 20.65 1.38 -8.43
CA PRO A 185 21.23 0.14 -8.95
C PRO A 185 22.77 0.06 -8.88
N ASP A 186 23.47 1.19 -8.92
CA ASP A 186 24.93 1.23 -8.84
C ASP A 186 25.50 1.02 -7.43
N ASP A 187 24.68 1.24 -6.40
CA ASP A 187 25.12 1.12 -5.00
C ASP A 187 24.67 -0.18 -4.33
N VAL A 188 23.89 -1.02 -5.04
CA VAL A 188 23.35 -2.27 -4.48
C VAL A 188 24.46 -3.23 -4.04
N GLU A 189 25.48 -3.46 -4.87
CA GLU A 189 26.59 -4.38 -4.54
C GLU A 189 27.37 -3.90 -3.31
N LYS A 190 27.61 -2.60 -3.24
CA LYS A 190 28.29 -1.95 -2.11
C LYS A 190 27.48 -2.10 -0.82
N MET A 191 26.17 -1.85 -0.88
CA MET A 191 25.27 -2.03 0.26
C MET A 191 25.21 -3.51 0.70
N GLU A 192 25.03 -4.45 -0.24
CA GLU A 192 24.96 -5.89 0.06
C GLU A 192 26.22 -6.34 0.79
N LYS A 193 27.40 -5.93 0.32
CA LYS A 193 28.67 -6.22 0.99
C LYS A 193 28.72 -5.68 2.43
N LEU A 194 28.32 -4.42 2.65
CA LEU A 194 28.30 -3.83 3.99
C LEU A 194 27.31 -4.52 4.95
N PHE A 195 26.23 -5.09 4.42
CA PHE A 195 25.28 -5.88 5.20
C PHE A 195 25.85 -7.27 5.52
N GLU A 196 26.45 -7.95 4.55
CA GLU A 196 27.04 -9.29 4.70
C GLU A 196 28.23 -9.29 5.67
N GLU A 197 29.05 -8.24 5.65
CA GLU A 197 30.18 -8.07 6.59
C GLU A 197 29.73 -7.70 8.01
N GLY A 198 28.44 -7.42 8.22
CA GLY A 198 27.89 -7.02 9.52
C GLY A 198 28.17 -5.56 9.89
N THR A 199 28.74 -4.76 8.98
CA THR A 199 29.08 -3.34 9.22
C THR A 199 27.84 -2.52 9.57
N PHE A 200 26.72 -2.75 8.88
CA PHE A 200 25.46 -2.07 9.20
C PHE A 200 25.01 -2.32 10.65
N THR A 201 24.94 -3.58 11.07
CA THR A 201 24.55 -3.96 12.43
C THR A 201 25.50 -3.41 13.47
N ALA A 202 26.81 -3.48 13.21
CA ALA A 202 27.82 -2.99 14.14
C ALA A 202 27.76 -1.47 14.35
N GLU A 203 27.47 -0.69 13.31
CA GLU A 203 27.42 0.77 13.38
C GLU A 203 26.06 1.30 13.86
N THR A 204 24.96 0.58 13.60
CA THR A 204 23.61 1.08 13.86
C THR A 204 22.93 0.40 15.05
N GLY A 205 23.35 -0.81 15.43
CA GLY A 205 22.62 -1.68 16.35
C GLY A 205 21.33 -2.26 15.75
N ILE A 206 21.05 -2.01 14.46
CA ILE A 206 19.86 -2.49 13.75
C ILE A 206 20.21 -3.80 13.06
N GLN A 207 19.39 -4.82 13.25
CA GLN A 207 19.53 -6.09 12.57
C GLN A 207 19.03 -5.97 11.14
N VAL A 208 19.69 -6.68 10.22
CA VAL A 208 19.28 -6.74 8.82
C VAL A 208 19.15 -8.21 8.38
N ARG A 209 18.10 -8.51 7.63
CA ARG A 209 17.83 -9.85 7.07
C ARG A 209 17.35 -9.78 5.63
N ARG A 210 17.87 -10.67 4.79
CA ARG A 210 17.45 -10.78 3.40
C ARG A 210 16.08 -11.47 3.32
N LYS A 211 15.14 -10.89 2.58
CA LYS A 211 13.84 -11.49 2.27
C LYS A 211 13.91 -12.22 0.93
N ALA A 212 13.76 -13.54 0.94
CA ALA A 212 13.80 -14.34 -0.29
C ALA A 212 12.70 -13.97 -1.29
N VAL A 213 11.50 -13.64 -0.79
CA VAL A 213 10.32 -13.32 -1.58
C VAL A 213 10.46 -12.01 -2.34
N THR A 214 10.82 -10.93 -1.66
CA THR A 214 10.97 -9.60 -2.27
C THR A 214 12.33 -9.41 -2.93
N GLY A 215 13.32 -10.20 -2.52
CA GLY A 215 14.72 -10.04 -2.91
C GLY A 215 15.42 -8.87 -2.20
N GLY A 216 14.72 -8.15 -1.34
CA GLY A 216 15.25 -7.04 -0.56
C GLY A 216 15.72 -7.43 0.84
N TRP A 217 15.84 -6.44 1.70
CA TRP A 217 16.23 -6.60 3.10
C TRP A 217 15.19 -5.98 4.02
N GLN A 218 15.06 -6.54 5.20
CA GLN A 218 14.32 -5.95 6.29
C GLN A 218 15.26 -5.56 7.42
N CYS A 219 15.04 -4.36 7.94
CA CYS A 219 15.76 -3.83 9.08
C CYS A 219 14.83 -3.79 10.30
N PHE A 220 15.28 -4.29 11.44
CA PHE A 220 14.53 -4.30 12.69
C PHE A 220 15.49 -4.23 13.89
N TYR A 221 15.02 -3.75 15.04
CA TYR A 221 15.82 -3.83 16.26
C TYR A 221 15.87 -5.26 16.80
N GLU A 222 16.98 -5.62 17.44
CA GLU A 222 17.15 -6.96 18.02
C GLU A 222 16.01 -7.31 19.00
N ASP A 223 15.59 -6.33 19.81
CA ASP A 223 14.50 -6.43 20.79
C ASP A 223 13.09 -6.30 20.18
N SER A 224 12.96 -6.10 18.86
CA SER A 224 11.66 -6.08 18.20
C SER A 224 10.97 -7.46 18.31
N PRO A 225 9.68 -7.52 18.71
CA PRO A 225 8.88 -8.74 18.71
C PRO A 225 9.02 -9.51 17.40
N LYS A 226 9.45 -10.78 17.47
CA LYS A 226 9.56 -11.62 16.28
C LYS A 226 8.18 -12.06 15.83
N LYS A 227 7.82 -11.77 14.57
CA LYS A 227 6.56 -12.22 13.97
C LYS A 227 6.86 -13.20 12.86
N PHE A 228 6.06 -14.27 12.78
CA PHE A 228 6.02 -15.11 11.60
C PHE A 228 5.38 -14.29 10.47
N PHE A 229 6.20 -13.79 9.55
CA PHE A 229 5.68 -13.50 8.22
C PHE A 229 5.54 -14.80 7.45
N SER A 230 4.39 -14.93 6.81
CA SER A 230 3.80 -16.10 6.18
C SER A 230 4.57 -16.61 4.96
N ASP A 231 5.85 -16.93 5.11
CA ASP A 231 6.41 -18.00 4.29
C ASP A 231 5.92 -19.33 4.89
N GLU A 232 4.62 -19.59 4.76
CA GLU A 232 4.09 -20.95 4.92
C GLU A 232 4.79 -21.91 3.94
N ALA A 233 5.35 -21.41 2.84
CA ALA A 233 6.30 -22.18 2.03
C ALA A 233 7.58 -22.59 2.79
N ILE A 234 8.10 -21.75 3.69
CA ILE A 234 9.21 -22.10 4.58
C ILE A 234 8.74 -23.07 5.67
N LYS A 235 7.58 -22.86 6.28
CA LYS A 235 7.06 -23.79 7.32
C LYS A 235 6.66 -25.17 6.77
N VAL A 236 6.08 -25.21 5.58
CA VAL A 236 5.72 -26.46 4.87
C VAL A 236 6.98 -27.26 4.50
N ASN A 237 8.08 -26.58 4.18
CA ASN A 237 9.34 -27.23 3.80
C ASN A 237 10.35 -27.39 4.97
N ASN A 238 10.20 -26.60 6.04
CA ASN A 238 11.05 -26.59 7.22
C ASN A 238 10.25 -26.12 8.46
N PRO A 239 9.54 -27.04 9.14
CA PRO A 239 8.69 -26.71 10.28
C PRO A 239 9.45 -26.17 11.50
N ASP A 240 10.77 -26.34 11.54
CA ASP A 240 11.66 -25.85 12.62
C ASP A 240 12.27 -24.47 12.33
N ALA A 241 11.90 -23.81 11.23
CA ALA A 241 12.37 -22.47 10.91
C ALA A 241 11.85 -21.44 11.94
N GLU A 242 12.76 -20.84 12.71
CA GLU A 242 12.45 -19.76 13.65
C GLU A 242 12.04 -18.46 12.90
N PRO A 243 11.13 -17.65 13.47
CA PRO A 243 10.82 -16.33 12.93
C PRO A 243 12.01 -15.40 13.14
N ASP A 244 12.84 -15.22 12.12
CA ASP A 244 14.06 -14.40 12.20
C ASP A 244 13.83 -12.92 11.86
N ILE A 245 12.58 -12.45 11.84
CA ILE A 245 12.22 -11.07 11.46
C ILE A 245 11.45 -10.40 12.60
N GLY A 246 11.95 -9.25 13.06
CA GLY A 246 11.29 -8.40 14.05
C GLY A 246 10.22 -7.49 13.44
N ASP A 247 9.22 -7.14 14.24
CA ASP A 247 8.21 -6.12 13.96
C ASP A 247 8.26 -5.05 15.06
N PRO A 248 8.28 -3.74 14.76
CA PRO A 248 8.19 -3.14 13.43
C PRO A 248 9.51 -3.22 12.64
N PHE A 249 9.46 -2.94 11.34
CA PHE A 249 10.60 -3.04 10.43
C PHE A 249 10.60 -1.93 9.37
N ILE A 250 11.70 -1.86 8.63
CA ILE A 250 11.86 -1.08 7.39
C ILE A 250 12.24 -2.03 6.26
N ASP A 251 11.62 -1.88 5.09
CA ASP A 251 11.95 -2.61 3.88
C ASP A 251 12.91 -1.82 2.98
N ILE A 252 13.98 -2.49 2.54
CA ILE A 252 14.98 -1.96 1.61
C ILE A 252 14.96 -2.81 0.34
N PHE A 253 14.68 -2.15 -0.78
CA PHE A 253 14.59 -2.77 -2.09
C PHE A 253 15.83 -2.46 -2.93
N PRO A 254 16.57 -3.47 -3.41
CA PRO A 254 17.62 -3.26 -4.40
C PRO A 254 16.96 -2.94 -5.74
N ALA A 255 17.21 -1.74 -6.28
CA ALA A 255 16.76 -1.43 -7.62
C ALA A 255 17.61 -2.15 -8.66
N VAL A 256 16.98 -2.51 -9.77
CA VAL A 256 17.64 -2.97 -10.99
C VAL A 256 17.21 -2.11 -12.16
N ARG A 257 18.09 -2.02 -13.16
CA ARG A 257 17.78 -1.38 -14.44
C ARG A 257 16.91 -2.30 -15.27
N ARG A 258 15.79 -1.78 -15.76
CA ARG A 258 14.90 -2.45 -16.71
C ARG A 258 14.45 -1.49 -17.79
N THR A 259 13.88 -2.04 -18.85
CA THR A 259 13.25 -1.25 -19.91
C THR A 259 11.74 -1.38 -19.84
N LEU A 260 11.04 -0.24 -19.76
CA LEU A 260 9.59 -0.15 -19.93
C LEU A 260 9.30 0.62 -21.22
N GLY A 261 8.87 -0.10 -22.26
CA GLY A 261 8.73 0.46 -23.61
C GLY A 261 10.11 0.84 -24.17
N ASN A 262 10.38 2.14 -24.30
CA ASN A 262 11.65 2.70 -24.75
C ASN A 262 12.39 3.49 -23.67
N LYS A 263 11.99 3.34 -22.40
CA LYS A 263 12.57 4.08 -21.27
C LYS A 263 13.28 3.13 -20.33
N GLU A 264 14.47 3.52 -19.90
CA GLU A 264 15.11 2.90 -18.74
C GLU A 264 14.36 3.29 -17.48
N ILE A 265 14.14 2.30 -16.61
CA ILE A 265 13.51 2.44 -15.30
C ILE A 265 14.35 1.70 -14.25
N PHE A 266 14.29 2.20 -13.03
CA PHE A 266 14.80 1.61 -11.80
C PHE A 266 13.61 1.07 -11.03
N THR A 267 13.56 -0.25 -10.83
CA THR A 267 12.44 -0.94 -10.17
C THR A 267 12.96 -2.13 -9.40
N TYR A 268 12.08 -2.85 -8.71
CA TYR A 268 12.41 -4.00 -7.87
C TYR A 268 13.27 -5.05 -8.58
N GLY A 269 14.28 -5.56 -7.86
CA GLY A 269 15.14 -6.64 -8.32
C GLY A 269 14.37 -7.88 -8.78
N LYS A 270 13.39 -8.33 -7.99
CA LYS A 270 12.52 -9.47 -8.34
C LYS A 270 11.46 -9.07 -9.37
N LEU A 271 11.31 -9.88 -10.42
CA LEU A 271 10.32 -9.65 -11.47
C LEU A 271 8.89 -9.69 -10.96
N GLU A 272 8.61 -10.61 -10.03
CA GLU A 272 7.30 -10.77 -9.42
C GLU A 272 6.85 -9.51 -8.67
N MET A 273 7.77 -8.85 -7.95
CA MET A 273 7.50 -7.59 -7.24
C MET A 273 7.23 -6.45 -8.22
N SER A 274 8.06 -6.33 -9.27
CA SER A 274 7.85 -5.33 -10.33
C SER A 274 6.52 -5.53 -11.06
N ALA A 275 6.07 -6.77 -11.22
CA ALA A 275 4.75 -7.08 -11.81
C ALA A 275 3.57 -6.82 -10.85
N GLN A 276 3.79 -6.92 -9.53
CA GLN A 276 2.80 -6.58 -8.51
C GLN A 276 2.56 -5.07 -8.40
N SER A 277 3.60 -4.29 -8.62
CA SER A 277 3.58 -2.83 -8.51
C SER A 277 4.11 -2.20 -9.80
N PRO A 278 3.40 -2.31 -10.94
CA PRO A 278 3.91 -1.90 -12.25
C PRO A 278 4.14 -0.39 -12.40
N GLY A 279 3.49 0.42 -11.54
CA GLY A 279 3.71 1.86 -11.48
C GLY A 279 4.91 2.26 -10.63
N ASP A 280 5.47 1.32 -9.88
CA ASP A 280 6.44 1.56 -8.84
C ASP A 280 7.87 1.38 -9.36
N TYR A 281 8.31 2.45 -10.01
CA TYR A 281 9.65 2.58 -10.56
C TYR A 281 10.02 4.05 -10.60
N LEU A 282 11.30 4.34 -10.74
CA LEU A 282 11.84 5.67 -11.01
C LEU A 282 12.61 5.64 -12.31
N THR A 283 12.52 6.68 -13.14
CA THR A 283 13.42 6.86 -14.28
C THR A 283 14.74 7.48 -13.82
N PRO A 284 15.84 7.33 -14.57
CA PRO A 284 17.10 8.02 -14.26
C PRO A 284 16.93 9.54 -14.11
N LYS A 285 16.02 10.12 -14.91
CA LYS A 285 15.69 11.55 -14.84
C LYS A 285 14.94 11.93 -13.55
N GLU A 286 13.97 11.11 -13.13
CA GLU A 286 13.23 11.33 -11.88
C GLU A 286 14.16 11.15 -10.66
N TRP A 287 15.05 10.15 -10.70
CA TRP A 287 16.03 9.90 -9.62
C TRP A 287 16.93 11.10 -9.36
N GLY A 288 17.37 11.76 -10.44
CA GLY A 288 18.20 12.97 -10.40
C GLY A 288 19.62 12.70 -9.86
N THR A 289 20.38 13.77 -9.67
CA THR A 289 21.72 13.70 -9.05
C THR A 289 21.68 13.90 -7.54
N GLU A 290 20.74 14.70 -7.05
CA GLU A 290 20.63 15.08 -5.64
C GLU A 290 19.25 14.70 -5.10
N PRO A 291 19.18 14.12 -3.88
CA PRO A 291 17.91 13.85 -3.23
C PRO A 291 17.18 15.15 -2.88
N THR A 292 15.86 15.13 -3.00
CA THR A 292 14.99 16.14 -2.38
C THR A 292 14.62 15.69 -0.98
N ILE A 293 14.78 16.56 0.02
CA ILE A 293 14.48 16.23 1.42
C ILE A 293 13.01 16.52 1.72
N TYR A 294 12.31 15.54 2.28
CA TYR A 294 10.92 15.68 2.72
C TYR A 294 10.81 15.54 4.24
N PRO A 295 9.93 16.31 4.91
CA PRO A 295 9.57 16.05 6.30
C PRO A 295 8.81 14.72 6.41
N PHE A 296 9.09 13.96 7.48
CA PHE A 296 8.46 12.66 7.74
C PHE A 296 8.44 12.38 9.24
N GLY A 297 7.32 12.67 9.90
CA GLY A 297 7.16 12.59 11.34
C GLY A 297 8.22 13.46 12.06
N PRO A 298 8.99 12.89 13.01
CA PRO A 298 10.10 13.61 13.67
C PRO A 298 11.36 13.74 12.82
N THR A 299 11.41 13.09 11.64
CA THR A 299 12.62 13.00 10.81
C THR A 299 12.39 13.60 9.41
N THR A 300 13.36 13.35 8.54
CA THR A 300 13.35 13.65 7.12
C THR A 300 13.76 12.43 6.32
N VAL A 301 13.19 12.30 5.13
CA VAL A 301 13.49 11.22 4.18
C VAL A 301 13.99 11.80 2.87
N TRP A 302 14.78 11.02 2.15
CA TRP A 302 15.28 11.37 0.81
C TRP A 302 14.31 10.90 -0.24
N GLY A 303 13.83 11.80 -1.10
CA GLY A 303 12.95 11.50 -2.22
C GLY A 303 13.43 12.15 -3.50
N ILE A 304 12.57 12.13 -4.51
CA ILE A 304 12.79 12.80 -5.79
C ILE A 304 12.17 14.20 -5.82
N GLU A 305 12.46 14.98 -6.86
CA GLU A 305 11.91 16.33 -7.06
C GLU A 305 10.37 16.32 -6.93
N ARG A 306 9.79 17.38 -6.36
CA ARG A 306 8.37 17.42 -5.98
C ARG A 306 7.40 17.19 -7.14
N GLY A 307 7.66 17.79 -8.30
CA GLY A 307 6.87 17.55 -9.51
C GLY A 307 6.96 16.10 -9.98
N ALA A 308 8.17 15.53 -9.97
CA ALA A 308 8.39 14.12 -10.29
C ALA A 308 7.71 13.17 -9.27
N MET A 309 7.76 13.49 -7.98
CA MET A 309 7.11 12.73 -6.90
C MET A 309 5.59 12.66 -7.10
N LEU A 310 4.97 13.77 -7.52
CA LEU A 310 3.54 13.79 -7.80
C LEU A 310 3.16 12.81 -8.92
N GLU A 311 3.94 12.78 -10.00
CA GLU A 311 3.69 11.87 -11.13
C GLU A 311 4.01 10.42 -10.79
N TYR A 312 5.04 10.17 -9.99
CA TYR A 312 5.33 8.85 -9.42
C TYR A 312 4.15 8.33 -8.58
N LEU A 313 3.66 9.13 -7.62
CA LEU A 313 2.54 8.71 -6.76
C LEU A 313 1.23 8.49 -7.53
N LYS A 314 0.94 9.34 -8.53
CA LYS A 314 -0.20 9.11 -9.43
C LYS A 314 -0.07 7.81 -10.22
N ARG A 315 1.14 7.44 -10.60
CA ARG A 315 1.41 6.21 -11.33
C ARG A 315 1.28 4.97 -10.43
N CYS A 316 1.71 5.06 -9.17
CA CYS A 316 1.58 3.96 -8.21
C CYS A 316 0.13 3.77 -7.72
N TYR A 317 -0.56 4.85 -7.36
CA TYR A 317 -1.81 4.78 -6.61
C TYR A 317 -3.02 5.43 -7.30
N GLY A 318 -2.79 6.12 -8.43
CA GLY A 318 -3.79 7.00 -9.05
C GLY A 318 -3.88 8.36 -8.34
N PRO A 319 -4.37 9.42 -9.03
CA PRO A 319 -4.50 10.75 -8.44
C PRO A 319 -5.53 10.83 -7.30
N THR A 320 -6.45 9.87 -7.18
CA THR A 320 -7.40 9.85 -6.06
C THR A 320 -6.72 9.53 -4.73
N ALA A 321 -5.59 8.83 -4.70
CA ALA A 321 -4.87 8.52 -3.46
C ALA A 321 -4.20 9.74 -2.80
N LEU A 322 -3.96 10.79 -3.60
CA LEU A 322 -3.43 12.08 -3.16
C LEU A 322 -4.54 12.99 -2.62
N GLU A 323 -5.74 12.91 -3.20
CA GLU A 323 -6.89 13.74 -2.82
C GLU A 323 -7.69 13.12 -1.68
N TYR A 324 -7.84 11.80 -1.72
CA TYR A 324 -8.62 11.01 -0.78
C TYR A 324 -7.68 10.07 -0.06
N LYS A 325 -7.54 10.30 1.24
CA LYS A 325 -7.01 9.27 2.11
C LYS A 325 -7.95 8.09 1.99
N THR A 326 -7.48 6.96 1.48
CA THR A 326 -8.13 5.67 1.67
C THR A 326 -7.25 4.92 2.65
N LEU A 327 -7.82 4.28 3.68
CA LEU A 327 -7.02 3.32 4.44
C LEU A 327 -6.53 2.30 3.41
N LEU A 328 -5.24 2.00 3.42
CA LEU A 328 -4.69 0.88 2.70
C LEU A 328 -5.13 -0.41 3.41
N LEU A 329 -5.34 -1.48 2.65
CA LEU A 329 -5.56 -2.79 3.25
C LEU A 329 -4.28 -3.16 4.01
N PRO A 330 -4.37 -3.60 5.29
CA PRO A 330 -3.16 -3.94 6.04
C PRO A 330 -2.32 -4.98 5.30
N HIS A 331 -0.99 -4.86 5.34
CA HIS A 331 -0.07 -5.81 4.69
C HIS A 331 -0.36 -7.26 5.05
N LYS A 332 -0.69 -7.52 6.33
CA LYS A 332 -1.12 -8.85 6.77
C LYS A 332 -2.36 -9.35 6.03
N SER A 333 -3.38 -8.52 5.85
CA SER A 333 -4.60 -8.91 5.12
C SER A 333 -4.30 -9.22 3.64
N TYR A 334 -3.39 -8.46 3.03
CA TYR A 334 -2.88 -8.77 1.68
C TYR A 334 -2.10 -10.09 1.65
N ALA A 335 -1.20 -10.31 2.61
CA ALA A 335 -0.38 -11.53 2.70
C ALA A 335 -1.24 -12.78 2.90
N ASP A 336 -2.17 -12.74 3.86
CA ASP A 336 -3.09 -13.85 4.14
C ASP A 336 -3.95 -14.17 2.90
N ALA A 337 -4.51 -13.15 2.23
CA ALA A 337 -5.26 -13.36 0.98
C ALA A 337 -4.39 -13.95 -0.15
N SER A 338 -3.11 -13.57 -0.19
CA SER A 338 -2.12 -14.05 -1.17
C SER A 338 -1.77 -15.52 -0.97
N VAL A 339 -1.64 -15.94 0.28
CA VAL A 339 -1.40 -17.35 0.64
C VAL A 339 -2.56 -18.20 0.15
N GLU A 340 -3.79 -17.81 0.46
CA GLU A 340 -4.97 -18.59 0.05
C GLU A 340 -5.14 -18.62 -1.47
N LEU A 341 -4.74 -17.56 -2.17
CA LEU A 341 -4.68 -17.54 -3.63
C LEU A 341 -3.68 -18.54 -4.21
N ARG A 342 -2.49 -18.64 -3.61
CA ARG A 342 -1.47 -19.61 -4.04
C ARG A 342 -1.96 -21.03 -3.82
N LYS A 343 -2.57 -21.33 -2.66
CA LYS A 343 -3.18 -22.65 -2.39
C LYS A 343 -4.27 -22.98 -3.41
N SER A 344 -5.18 -22.02 -3.67
CA SER A 344 -6.24 -22.16 -4.66
C SER A 344 -5.70 -22.56 -6.03
N TYR A 345 -4.66 -21.87 -6.51
CA TYR A 345 -4.04 -22.17 -7.79
C TYR A 345 -3.34 -23.55 -7.83
N GLN A 346 -2.61 -23.90 -6.77
CA GLN A 346 -1.95 -25.21 -6.69
C GLN A 346 -2.97 -26.36 -6.75
N LEU A 347 -4.10 -26.23 -6.04
CA LEU A 347 -5.20 -27.20 -6.08
C LEU A 347 -5.82 -27.29 -7.47
N ALA A 348 -6.04 -26.15 -8.14
CA ALA A 348 -6.57 -26.12 -9.51
C ALA A 348 -5.64 -26.82 -10.51
N ARG A 349 -4.31 -26.66 -10.38
CA ARG A 349 -3.32 -27.38 -11.21
C ARG A 349 -3.36 -28.89 -11.01
N ASN A 350 -3.74 -29.33 -9.82
CA ASN A 350 -3.90 -30.74 -9.47
C ASN A 350 -5.34 -31.25 -9.75
N TRP A 351 -6.14 -30.49 -10.52
CA TRP A 351 -7.52 -30.80 -10.87
C TRP A 351 -8.48 -30.91 -9.68
N ASP A 352 -8.09 -30.42 -8.49
CA ASP A 352 -8.97 -30.29 -7.33
C ASP A 352 -9.68 -28.93 -7.35
N TYR A 353 -10.67 -28.80 -8.22
CA TYR A 353 -11.44 -27.57 -8.36
C TYR A 353 -12.28 -27.22 -7.12
N LYS A 354 -12.67 -28.23 -6.32
CA LYS A 354 -13.46 -28.01 -5.11
C LYS A 354 -12.59 -27.39 -4.02
N GLY A 355 -11.40 -27.94 -3.80
CA GLY A 355 -10.40 -27.34 -2.93
C GLY A 355 -9.98 -25.95 -3.41
N ALA A 356 -9.73 -25.79 -4.72
CA ALA A 356 -9.38 -24.50 -5.30
C ALA A 356 -10.44 -23.42 -5.02
N PHE A 357 -11.73 -23.74 -5.22
CA PHE A 357 -12.82 -22.81 -4.95
C PHE A 357 -12.96 -22.49 -3.45
N PHE A 358 -12.74 -23.47 -2.58
CA PHE A 358 -12.76 -23.26 -1.13
C PHE A 358 -11.69 -22.24 -0.69
N GLU A 359 -10.45 -22.37 -1.17
CA GLU A 359 -9.38 -21.42 -0.80
C GLU A 359 -9.58 -20.04 -1.44
N LEU A 360 -10.12 -19.98 -2.66
CA LEU A 360 -10.52 -18.70 -3.24
C LEU A 360 -11.56 -17.99 -2.36
N ARG A 361 -12.55 -18.73 -1.82
CA ARG A 361 -13.52 -18.18 -0.87
C ARG A 361 -12.86 -17.69 0.41
N ASN A 362 -11.84 -18.38 0.92
CA ASN A 362 -11.09 -17.96 2.09
C ASN A 362 -10.31 -16.66 1.82
N ALA A 363 -9.66 -16.54 0.65
CA ALA A 363 -9.01 -15.31 0.23
C ALA A 363 -10.00 -14.12 0.21
N TYR A 364 -11.17 -14.31 -0.41
CA TYR A 364 -12.26 -13.32 -0.38
C TYR A 364 -12.70 -13.02 1.06
N SER A 365 -12.83 -14.04 1.91
CA SER A 365 -13.28 -13.88 3.30
C SER A 365 -12.31 -12.99 4.09
N THR A 366 -11.00 -13.22 3.97
CA THR A 366 -9.95 -12.42 4.62
C THR A 366 -9.97 -10.96 4.20
N VAL A 367 -10.09 -10.69 2.90
CA VAL A 367 -10.29 -9.33 2.39
C VAL A 367 -11.60 -8.76 2.92
N THR A 368 -12.68 -9.55 2.94
CA THR A 368 -14.01 -9.13 3.41
C THR A 368 -14.11 -8.87 4.92
N ALA A 369 -13.18 -9.38 5.73
CA ALA A 369 -13.08 -9.08 7.16
C ALA A 369 -12.36 -7.74 7.44
N ASN A 370 -11.60 -7.22 6.47
CA ASN A 370 -10.83 -5.97 6.59
C ASN A 370 -11.33 -4.97 5.55
N PRO A 371 -12.50 -4.33 5.76
CA PRO A 371 -13.07 -3.42 4.77
C PRO A 371 -12.16 -2.23 4.56
N LEU A 372 -11.85 -1.95 3.29
CA LEU A 372 -11.41 -0.61 2.95
C LEU A 372 -12.58 0.33 3.30
N PRO A 373 -12.32 1.42 4.02
CA PRO A 373 -13.34 2.43 4.29
C PRO A 373 -13.83 2.97 2.96
N ARG A 374 -15.11 2.78 2.71
CA ARG A 374 -15.75 3.19 1.47
C ARG A 374 -16.03 4.67 1.56
N PHE A 375 -15.42 5.45 0.67
CA PHE A 375 -15.67 6.88 0.53
C PHE A 375 -15.31 7.66 1.81
N MET A 376 -14.01 7.88 2.01
CA MET A 376 -13.50 8.60 3.17
C MET A 376 -13.81 10.10 3.12
N ARG A 377 -14.11 10.62 4.31
CA ARG A 377 -14.26 12.04 4.62
C ARG A 377 -12.90 12.71 4.51
N ASN A 378 -12.87 13.95 4.04
CA ASN A 378 -11.71 14.83 4.18
C ASN A 378 -11.43 15.03 5.67
N GLU A 379 -10.54 14.23 6.24
CA GLU A 379 -9.95 14.48 7.55
C GLU A 379 -8.54 15.02 7.33
N THR A 380 -8.19 16.07 8.07
CA THR A 380 -6.85 16.69 8.06
C THR A 380 -5.78 15.62 8.12
N PRO A 381 -4.70 15.68 7.31
CA PRO A 381 -3.48 14.86 7.47
C PRO A 381 -3.16 14.60 8.95
N VAL A 382 -3.09 13.32 9.34
CA VAL A 382 -2.62 12.90 10.67
C VAL A 382 -1.69 11.73 10.39
N SER A 383 -0.40 11.92 10.63
CA SER A 383 0.58 10.85 10.64
C SER A 383 0.42 10.01 11.92
N THR A 384 0.98 8.81 11.91
CA THR A 384 1.09 7.99 13.13
C THR A 384 1.81 8.77 14.24
N ASP A 385 1.15 8.88 15.40
CA ASP A 385 1.73 9.46 16.61
C ASP A 385 2.78 8.52 17.20
N PHE A 386 3.76 9.05 17.92
CA PHE A 386 4.90 8.29 18.41
C PHE A 386 5.30 8.68 19.83
N ASP A 387 6.11 7.83 20.46
CA ASP A 387 6.71 8.10 21.77
C ASP A 387 8.07 8.79 21.60
N ASN A 388 8.18 10.04 22.07
CA ASN A 388 9.40 10.83 21.96
C ASN A 388 10.56 10.27 22.79
N GLU A 389 10.29 9.64 23.94
CA GLU A 389 11.34 9.09 24.80
C GLU A 389 11.96 7.86 24.13
N VAL A 390 11.12 6.94 23.64
CA VAL A 390 11.56 5.77 22.86
C VAL A 390 12.31 6.20 21.61
N TYR A 391 11.78 7.16 20.85
CA TYR A 391 12.42 7.63 19.61
C TYR A 391 13.83 8.15 19.90
N ASN A 392 13.99 9.00 20.93
CA ASN A 392 15.29 9.56 21.28
C ASN A 392 16.24 8.49 21.84
N GLU A 393 15.75 7.55 22.66
CA GLU A 393 16.56 6.43 23.16
C GLU A 393 17.13 5.61 22.00
N LYS A 394 16.26 5.14 21.10
CA LYS A 394 16.63 4.31 19.94
C LYS A 394 17.48 5.06 18.93
N ARG A 395 17.21 6.34 18.72
CA ARG A 395 18.02 7.20 17.84
C ARG A 395 19.42 7.43 18.41
N ASN A 396 19.54 7.66 19.72
CA ASN A 396 20.83 7.91 20.37
C ASN A 396 21.69 6.65 20.53
N SER A 397 21.11 5.45 20.46
CA SER A 397 21.88 4.20 20.46
C SER A 397 22.64 3.93 19.15
N ILE A 398 22.36 4.70 18.09
CA ILE A 398 22.97 4.53 16.77
C ILE A 398 24.39 5.10 16.80
N CYS A 399 25.39 4.23 16.63
CA CYS A 399 26.81 4.54 16.77
C CYS A 399 27.46 5.04 15.48
N ILE A 400 26.76 5.87 14.70
CA ILE A 400 27.30 6.45 13.47
C ILE A 400 28.03 7.74 13.84
N LYS A 401 29.35 7.61 14.05
CA LYS A 401 30.28 8.73 14.25
C LYS A 401 30.71 9.38 12.95
#